data_AF-A0A151UIP1-F1
#
_entry.id   AF-A0A151UIP1-F1
#
_cell.length_a   1.000
_cell.length_b   1.000
_cell.length_c   1.000
_cell.angle_alpha   90.00
_cell.angle_beta   90.00
_cell.angle_gamma   90.00
#
_symmetry.space_group_name_H-M   'P 1'
#
loop_
_entity.id
_entity.type
_entity.pdbx_description
1 polymer ?
#
loop_
_entity_poly.entity_id
_entity_poly.type
_entity_poly.pdbx_seq_one_letter_code
_entity_poly.pdbx_strand_id
1 'polypeptide(L)' 'VSLRRSIKERKSAILDDYIVFLQEHEDDPINFCQAMRSSNSQKWIDAMKDEMKSMQDNDVWDLLNYLKV' A
#
# COMPACT_ATOMS: atom_id res chain seq x y z
N VAL A 1 -11.95 -32.89 27.54
CA VAL A 1 -10.63 -32.32 27.91
C VAL A 1 -10.82 -30.82 28.05
N SER A 2 -10.64 -30.26 29.25
CA SER A 2 -10.86 -28.83 29.48
C SER A 2 -9.59 -28.03 29.20
N LEU A 3 -9.65 -27.10 28.24
CA LEU A 3 -8.54 -26.21 27.90
C LEU A 3 -8.24 -25.27 29.06
N ARG A 4 -7.01 -25.34 29.59
CA ARG A 4 -6.55 -24.46 30.67
C ARG A 4 -6.23 -23.09 30.10
N ARG A 5 -7.06 -22.08 30.41
CA ARG A 5 -6.91 -20.70 29.92
C ARG A 5 -5.79 -19.99 30.69
N SER A 6 -4.91 -19.29 29.97
CA SER A 6 -3.87 -18.43 30.57
C SER A 6 -4.50 -17.31 31.40
N ILE A 7 -4.05 -17.16 32.65
CA ILE A 7 -4.46 -16.09 33.59
C ILE A 7 -3.41 -14.97 33.65
N LYS A 8 -2.30 -15.10 32.91
CA LYS A 8 -1.23 -14.10 32.91
C LYS A 8 -1.71 -12.81 32.24
N GLU A 9 -1.57 -11.68 32.94
CA GLU A 9 -1.81 -10.35 32.35
C GLU A 9 -0.94 -10.18 31.11
N ARG A 10 -1.60 -9.95 29.97
CA ARG A 10 -0.91 -9.58 28.73
C ARG A 10 -0.51 -8.12 28.85
N LYS A 11 0.80 -7.87 28.96
CA LYS A 11 1.34 -6.52 28.82
C LYS A 11 1.23 -6.13 27.34
N SER A 12 0.76 -4.91 27.09
CA SER A 12 0.81 -4.29 25.76
C SER A 12 2.24 -4.31 25.23
N ALA A 13 2.42 -4.68 23.95
CA ALA A 13 3.72 -4.57 23.28
C ALA A 13 4.05 -3.12 22.88
N ILE A 14 3.04 -2.25 22.89
CA ILE A 14 3.14 -0.84 22.52
C ILE A 14 3.17 -0.03 23.82
N LEU A 15 4.18 0.84 23.96
CA LEU A 15 4.32 1.78 25.07
C LEU A 15 3.22 2.85 24.98
N ASP A 16 2.64 3.24 26.12
CA ASP A 16 1.53 4.20 26.20
C ASP A 16 1.91 5.58 25.61
N ASP A 17 3.20 5.93 25.66
CA ASP A 17 3.74 7.20 25.15
C ASP A 17 4.12 7.14 23.65
N TYR A 18 3.88 6.03 22.96
CA TYR A 18 4.19 5.89 21.54
C TYR A 18 3.15 6.59 20.67
N ILE A 19 3.45 7.83 20.28
CA ILE A 19 2.65 8.58 19.31
C ILE A 19 2.97 8.07 17.89
N VAL A 20 2.04 7.30 17.32
CA VAL A 20 2.08 6.93 15.90
C VAL A 20 1.63 8.13 15.07
N PHE A 21 2.54 8.75 14.35
CA PHE A 21 2.17 9.65 13.25
C PHE A 21 1.75 8.79 12.07
N LEU A 22 0.47 8.45 11.99
CA LEU A 22 -0.16 8.04 10.72
C LEU A 22 -0.26 9.30 9.86
N GLN A 23 0.86 9.70 9.26
CA GLN A 23 0.86 10.76 8.26
C GLN A 23 0.36 10.15 6.95
N GLU A 24 -0.95 9.95 6.86
CA GLU A 24 -1.61 9.88 5.56
C GLU A 24 -1.45 11.27 4.95
N HIS A 25 -0.62 11.40 3.92
CA HIS A 25 -0.57 12.64 3.16
C HIS A 25 -1.97 12.86 2.56
N GLU A 26 -2.74 13.77 3.16
CA GLU A 26 -4.07 14.19 2.68
C GLU A 26 -4.06 14.72 1.23
N ASP A 27 -2.88 15.04 0.71
CA ASP A 27 -2.66 15.48 -0.66
C ASP A 27 -2.68 14.33 -1.68
N ASP A 28 -2.48 13.08 -1.22
CA ASP A 28 -2.51 11.94 -2.11
C ASP A 28 -3.96 11.47 -2.32
N PRO A 29 -4.43 11.46 -3.57
CA PRO A 29 -5.80 11.08 -3.86
C PRO A 29 -6.01 9.60 -3.54
N ILE A 30 -6.95 9.31 -2.63
CA ILE A 30 -7.29 7.95 -2.20
C ILE A 30 -7.95 7.15 -3.34
N ASN A 31 -8.61 7.85 -4.27
CA ASN A 31 -9.30 7.22 -5.40
C ASN A 31 -8.96 7.89 -6.73
N PHE A 32 -9.12 7.11 -7.81
CA PHE A 32 -8.88 7.58 -9.18
C PHE A 32 -9.68 8.84 -9.51
N CYS A 33 -10.95 8.91 -9.12
CA CYS A 33 -11.79 10.07 -9.41
C CYS A 33 -11.26 11.35 -8.73
N GLN A 34 -10.73 11.25 -7.51
CA GLN A 34 -10.11 12.34 -6.78
C GLN A 34 -8.79 12.74 -7.44
N ALA A 35 -7.98 11.77 -7.87
CA ALA A 35 -6.74 12.03 -8.61
C ALA A 35 -7.00 12.79 -9.90
N MET A 36 -8.02 12.36 -10.65
CA MET A 36 -8.40 12.97 -11.93
C MET A 36 -9.09 14.33 -11.79
N ARG A 37 -9.69 14.62 -10.62
CA ARG A 37 -10.27 15.94 -10.31
C ARG A 37 -9.25 16.92 -9.74
N SER A 38 -8.09 16.45 -9.29
CA SER A 38 -7.02 17.30 -8.78
C SER A 38 -6.33 18.10 -9.90
N SER A 39 -5.69 19.21 -9.54
CA SER A 39 -4.83 19.97 -10.46
C SER A 39 -3.63 19.16 -10.97
N ASN A 40 -3.27 18.09 -10.24
CA ASN A 40 -2.20 17.18 -10.59
C ASN A 40 -2.66 16.02 -11.49
N SER A 41 -3.91 16.01 -11.97
CA SER A 41 -4.46 14.92 -12.79
C SER A 41 -3.58 14.59 -14.00
N GLN A 42 -3.02 15.59 -14.67
CA GLN A 42 -2.11 15.37 -15.81
C GLN A 42 -0.84 14.64 -15.39
N LYS A 43 -0.24 14.98 -14.24
CA LYS A 43 0.94 14.30 -13.72
C LYS A 43 0.64 12.84 -13.37
N TRP A 44 -0.54 12.56 -12.82
CA TRP A 44 -0.98 11.19 -12.57
C TRP A 44 -1.14 10.39 -13.86
N ILE A 45 -1.71 10.99 -14.91
CA ILE A 45 -1.84 10.35 -16.23
C ILE A 45 -0.46 10.05 -16.83
N ASP A 46 0.47 11.00 -16.76
CA ASP A 46 1.80 10.83 -17.33
C ASP A 46 2.60 9.76 -16.56
N ALA A 47 2.53 9.76 -15.22
CA ALA A 47 3.11 8.71 -14.39
C ALA A 47 2.52 7.32 -14.71
N MET A 48 1.21 7.21 -14.92
CA MET A 48 0.59 5.94 -15.32
C MET A 48 1.10 5.46 -16.69
N LYS A 49 1.30 6.37 -17.65
CA LYS A 49 1.87 6.03 -18.97
C LYS A 49 3.33 5.58 -18.86
N ASP A 50 4.12 6.28 -18.06
CA ASP A 50 5.52 5.94 -17.83
C ASP A 50 5.65 4.57 -17.14
N GLU A 51 4.78 4.26 -16.19
CA GLU A 51 4.72 2.94 -15.55
C GLU A 51 4.32 1.85 -16.55
N MET A 52 3.30 2.10 -17.40
CA MET A 52 2.91 1.15 -18.46
C MET A 52 4.05 0.88 -19.43
N LYS A 53 4.79 1.94 -19.81
CA LYS A 53 5.97 1.81 -20.65
C LYS A 53 7.08 1.04 -19.93
N SER A 54 7.32 1.32 -18.66
CA SER A 54 8.30 0.59 -17.83
C SER A 54 7.97 -0.90 -17.71
N MET A 55 6.70 -1.27 -17.54
CA MET A 55 6.29 -2.68 -17.53
C MET A 55 6.52 -3.38 -18.88
N GLN A 56 6.39 -2.64 -19.99
CA GLN A 56 6.70 -3.15 -21.33
C GLN A 56 8.21 -3.26 -21.56
N ASP A 57 8.97 -2.20 -21.23
CA ASP A 57 10.42 -2.13 -21.45
C ASP A 57 11.19 -3.15 -20.59
N ASN A 58 10.67 -3.50 -19.41
CA ASN A 58 11.29 -4.47 -18.50
C ASN A 58 10.81 -5.91 -18.71
N ASP A 59 10.02 -6.18 -19.75
CA ASP A 59 9.44 -7.51 -20.03
C ASP A 59 8.82 -8.17 -18.79
N VAL A 60 8.22 -7.37 -17.88
CA VAL A 60 7.69 -7.86 -16.59
C VAL A 60 6.62 -8.93 -16.82
N TRP A 61 5.91 -8.82 -17.94
CA TRP A 61 4.94 -9.81 -18.39
C TRP A 61 5.54 -11.21 -18.61
N ASP A 62 6.81 -11.30 -19.03
CA ASP A 62 7.49 -12.58 -19.19
C ASP A 62 7.85 -13.20 -17.85
N LEU A 63 8.23 -12.41 -16.84
CA LEU A 63 8.46 -12.90 -15.47
C LEU A 63 7.20 -13.54 -14.85
N LEU A 64 6.01 -12.98 -15.15
CA LEU A 64 4.73 -13.58 -14.71
C LEU A 64 4.45 -14.93 -15.37
N ASN A 65 4.93 -15.16 -16.60
CA ASN A 65 4.82 -16.45 -17.27
C ASN A 65 5.76 -17.50 -16.65
N TYR A 66 6.96 -17.10 -16.18
CA TYR A 66 7.87 -18.00 -15.47
C TYR A 66 7.41 -18.37 -14.04
N LEU A 67 6.62 -17.51 -13.38
CA LEU A 67 6.11 -17.74 -12.03
C LEU A 67 4.77 -18.49 -11.99
N LYS A 68 4.08 -18.65 -13.12
CA LYS A 68 2.94 -19.56 -13.23
C LYS A 68 3.44 -20.98 -13.48
N VAL A 69 3.76 -21.67 -12.38
CA VAL A 69 3.91 -23.15 -12.31
C VAL A 69 2.54 -23.81 -12.32
#